data_AF-A0A918NZ36-F1
#
_entry.id   AF-A0A918NZ36-F1
#
_cell.length_a   1.000
_cell.length_b   1.000
_cell.length_c   1.000
_cell.angle_alpha   90.00
_cell.angle_beta   90.00
_cell.angle_gamma   90.00
#
_symmetry.space_group_name_H-M   'P 1'
#
loop_
_entity.id
_entity.type
_entity.pdbx_description
1 polymer ?
#
loop_
_entity_poly.entity_id
_entity_poly.type
_entity_poly.pdbx_seq_one_letter_code
_entity_poly.pdbx_strand_id
1 'polypeptide(L)' 'METRHLARIQFAESGPAVEGEWTVPATAQARYAERVGLYGADPAVVIRLVEESDGRRRVRRTWAARGEQTALGEAVS' A
#
# COMPACT_ATOMS: atom_id res chain seq x y z
N MET A 1 -18.00 -4.62 -12.85
CA MET A 1 -16.63 -5.03 -12.49
C MET A 1 -16.30 -4.33 -11.18
N GLU A 2 -15.86 -5.06 -10.16
CA GLU A 2 -15.63 -4.50 -8.82
C GLU A 2 -14.14 -4.22 -8.64
N THR A 3 -13.79 -2.94 -8.42
CA THR A 3 -12.43 -2.52 -8.09
C THR A 3 -12.25 -2.60 -6.58
N ARG A 4 -11.12 -3.16 -6.15
CA ARG A 4 -10.74 -3.27 -4.74
C ARG A 4 -9.48 -2.46 -4.50
N HIS A 5 -9.38 -1.84 -3.34
CA HIS A 5 -8.23 -1.06 -2.91
C HIS A 5 -7.66 -1.70 -1.66
N LEU A 6 -6.38 -2.03 -1.72
CA LEU A 6 -5.64 -2.71 -0.68
C LEU A 6 -4.63 -1.74 -0.08
N ALA A 7 -4.56 -1.69 1.24
CA ALA A 7 -3.41 -1.11 1.93
C ALA A 7 -2.62 -2.26 2.54
N ARG A 8 -1.33 -2.31 2.24
CA ARG A 8 -0.41 -3.36 2.70
C ARG A 8 0.69 -2.72 3.54
N ILE A 9 0.93 -3.27 4.73
CA ILE A 9 2.12 -2.97 5.54
C ILE A 9 3.02 -4.18 5.49
N GLN A 10 4.31 -3.96 5.37
CA GLN A 10 5.33 -4.98 5.50
C GLN A 10 6.43 -4.45 6.41
N PHE A 11 6.66 -5.13 7.54
CA PHE A 11 7.59 -4.66 8.58
C PHE A 11 9.06 -4.95 8.25
N ALA A 12 9.32 -5.83 7.28
CA ALA A 12 10.63 -6.09 6.70
C ALA A 12 10.46 -6.43 5.21
N GLU A 13 11.45 -6.18 4.37
CA GLU A 13 11.36 -6.31 2.89
C GLU A 13 10.84 -7.69 2.43
N SER A 14 11.21 -8.75 3.16
CA SER A 14 10.74 -10.13 2.95
C SER A 14 9.89 -10.68 4.11
N GLY A 15 9.41 -9.80 4.99
CA GLY A 15 8.64 -10.17 6.18
C GLY A 15 7.14 -10.37 5.90
N PRO A 16 6.39 -10.89 6.89
CA PRO A 16 4.95 -11.01 6.80
C PRO A 16 4.31 -9.64 6.55
N ALA A 17 3.30 -9.63 5.69
CA ALA A 17 2.56 -8.42 5.36
C ALA A 17 1.15 -8.48 5.94
N VAL A 18 0.70 -7.34 6.47
CA VAL A 18 -0.69 -7.16 6.89
C VAL A 18 -1.42 -6.38 5.80
N GLU A 19 -2.40 -7.02 5.17
CA GLU A 19 -3.24 -6.44 4.13
C GLU A 19 -4.62 -6.11 4.71
N GLY A 20 -5.12 -4.91 4.40
CA GLY A 20 -6.54 -4.58 4.53
C GLY A 20 -7.11 -4.32 3.15
N GLU A 21 -8.35 -4.74 2.91
CA GLU A 21 -9.07 -4.60 1.65
C GLU A 21 -10.30 -3.70 1.83
N TRP A 22 -10.51 -2.79 0.89
CA TRP A 22 -11.65 -1.88 0.86
C TRP A 22 -12.13 -1.67 -0.56
N THR A 23 -13.45 -1.60 -0.75
CA THR A 23 -14.06 -1.25 -2.05
C THR A 23 -14.13 0.27 -2.28
N VAL A 24 -13.94 1.08 -1.23
CA VAL A 24 -13.97 2.55 -1.31
C VAL A 24 -12.53 3.10 -1.35
N PRO A 25 -12.10 3.76 -2.45
CA PRO A 25 -10.72 4.25 -2.60
C PRO A 25 -10.29 5.22 -1.50
N ALA A 26 -11.19 6.12 -1.10
CA ALA A 26 -10.91 7.10 -0.05
C ALA A 26 -10.60 6.44 1.30
N THR A 27 -11.30 5.34 1.63
CA THR A 27 -11.05 4.59 2.86
C THR A 27 -9.67 3.93 2.83
N ALA A 28 -9.29 3.32 1.71
CA ALA A 28 -7.96 2.72 1.55
C ALA A 28 -6.84 3.77 1.66
N GLN A 29 -7.03 4.96 1.09
CA GLN A 29 -6.08 6.07 1.20
C GLN A 29 -5.96 6.59 2.64
N ALA A 30 -7.08 6.75 3.36
CA ALA A 30 -7.06 7.16 4.76
C ALA A 30 -6.31 6.15 5.64
N ARG A 31 -6.53 4.85 5.41
CA ARG A 31 -5.83 3.78 6.12
C ARG A 31 -4.35 3.71 5.78
N TYR A 32 -4.00 3.96 4.51
CA TYR A 32 -2.60 4.12 4.12
C TYR A 32 -1.92 5.26 4.89
N ALA A 33 -2.53 6.44 4.94
CA ALA A 33 -1.98 7.60 5.65
C ALA A 33 -1.86 7.37 7.16
N GLU A 34 -2.87 6.75 7.79
CA GLU A 34 -2.84 6.35 9.20
C GLU A 34 -1.63 5.45 9.49
N ARG A 35 -1.37 4.46 8.63
CA ARG A 35 -0.24 3.53 8.77
C ARG A 35 1.10 4.23 8.58
N VAL A 36 1.20 5.18 7.64
CA VAL A 36 2.39 6.03 7.47
C VAL A 36 2.65 6.83 8.74
N GLY A 37 1.62 7.41 9.36
CA GLY A 37 1.74 8.13 10.62
C GLY A 37 2.21 7.24 11.78
N LEU A 38 1.76 5.99 11.84
CA LEU A 38 2.10 5.05 12.90
C LEU A 38 3.49 4.42 12.73
N TYR A 39 3.87 4.06 11.51
CA TYR A 39 5.04 3.21 11.25
C TYR A 39 6.07 3.82 10.31
N GLY A 40 5.78 4.96 9.69
CA GLY A 40 6.63 5.54 8.64
C GLY A 40 7.98 6.06 9.12
N ALA A 41 8.20 6.15 10.43
CA ALA A 41 9.49 6.51 11.04
C ALA A 41 10.47 5.32 11.12
N ASP A 42 9.98 4.09 11.03
CA ASP A 42 10.83 2.90 11.02
C ASP A 42 11.34 2.65 9.59
N PRO A 43 12.67 2.72 9.34
CA PRO A 43 13.24 2.56 8.01
C PRO A 43 13.08 1.14 7.45
N ALA A 44 12.78 0.14 8.27
CA ALA A 44 12.54 -1.24 7.82
C ALA A 44 11.10 -1.44 7.31
N VAL A 45 10.19 -0.53 7.63
CA VAL A 45 8.77 -0.65 7.26
C VAL A 45 8.52 -0.12 5.86
N VAL A 46 7.85 -0.94 5.05
CA VAL A 46 7.35 -0.57 3.73
C VAL A 46 5.82 -0.58 3.74
N ILE A 47 5.21 0.52 3.34
CA ILE A 47 3.75 0.68 3.31
C ILE A 47 3.33 0.96 1.88
N ARG A 48 2.36 0.20 1.36
CA ARG A 48 1.91 0.32 -0.03
C ARG A 48 0.40 0.53 -0.08
N LEU A 49 -0.03 1.45 -0.94
CA LEU A 49 -1.39 1.54 -1.41
C LEU A 49 -1.46 0.85 -2.77
N VAL A 50 -2.22 -0.23 -2.85
CA VAL A 50 -2.38 -1.07 -4.03
C VAL A 50 -3.83 -0.97 -4.48
N GLU A 51 -4.04 -0.87 -5.78
CA GLU A 51 -5.34 -1.03 -6.41
C GLU A 51 -5.36 -2.39 -7.08
N GLU A 52 -6.40 -3.16 -6.85
CA GLU A 52 -6.66 -4.42 -7.54
C GLU A 52 -7.91 -4.25 -8.41
N SER A 53 -7.78 -4.57 -9.69
CA SER A 53 -8.90 -4.58 -10.63
C SER A 53 -8.71 -5.73 -11.59
N ASP A 54 -9.75 -6.56 -11.75
CA ASP A 54 -9.72 -7.72 -12.65
C ASP A 54 -8.56 -8.69 -12.34
N GLY A 55 -8.30 -8.93 -11.05
CA GLY A 55 -7.18 -9.75 -10.57
C GLY A 55 -5.79 -9.14 -10.76
N ARG A 56 -5.68 -7.93 -11.32
CA ARG A 56 -4.41 -7.24 -11.54
C ARG A 56 -4.15 -6.24 -10.43
N ARG A 57 -2.99 -6.36 -9.78
CA ARG A 57 -2.53 -5.45 -8.73
C ARG A 57 -1.64 -4.36 -9.31
N ARG A 58 -1.94 -3.12 -8.95
CA ARG A 58 -1.18 -1.93 -9.32
C ARG A 58 -0.82 -1.15 -8.07
N VAL A 59 0.47 -0.99 -7.81
CA VAL A 59 0.92 -0.10 -6.72
C VAL A 59 0.66 1.33 -7.14
N ARG A 60 -0.07 2.08 -6.30
CA ARG A 60 -0.35 3.49 -6.48
C ARG A 60 0.64 4.35 -5.70
N ARG A 61 0.95 3.95 -4.47
CA ARG A 61 1.87 4.66 -3.57
C ARG A 61 2.70 3.69 -2.76
N THR A 62 3.92 4.09 -2.46
CA THR A 62 4.84 3.39 -1.56
C THR A 62 5.45 4.38 -0.59
N TRP A 63 5.41 4.08 0.70
CA TRP A 63 6.25 4.72 1.71
C TRP A 63 7.36 3.75 2.09
N ALA A 64 8.61 4.23 2.08
CA ALA A 64 9.79 3.50 2.52
C ALA A 64 10.78 4.48 3.16
N ALA A 65 11.96 4.03 3.58
CA ALA A 65 12.97 4.83 4.29
C ALA A 65 13.32 6.19 3.66
N ARG A 66 13.10 6.37 2.34
CA ARG A 66 13.36 7.62 1.61
C ARG A 66 12.14 8.56 1.50
N GLY A 67 11.01 8.22 2.12
CA GLY A 67 9.74 8.96 2.05
C GLY A 67 8.75 8.39 1.02
N GLU A 68 7.68 9.15 0.75
CA GLU A 68 6.61 8.75 -0.18
C GLU A 68 7.09 8.76 -1.64
N GLN A 69 6.77 7.68 -2.34
CA GLN A 69 6.98 7.49 -3.77
C GLN A 69 5.62 7.20 -4.41
N THR A 70 5.26 8.00 -5.41
CA THR A 70 4.07 7.73 -6.23
C THR A 70 4.51 6.90 -7.43
N ALA A 71 4.02 5.67 -7.54
CA ALA A 71 4.29 4.83 -8.68
C ALA A 71 3.29 5.17 -9.79
N LEU A 72 3.78 5.58 -10.96
CA LEU A 72 2.99 5.72 -12.18
C LEU A 72 2.69 4.33 -12.78
N GLY A 73 2.11 3.42 -11.99
CA GLY A 73 1.57 2.16 -12.47
C GLY A 73 2.54 1.10 -12.92
N GLU A 74 3.44 0.69 -12.04
CA GLU A 74 4.12 -0.58 -12.23
C GLU A 74 3.24 -1.70 -11.66
N ALA A 75 2.94 -2.68 -12.52
CA ALA A 75 2.26 -3.90 -12.15
C ALA A 75 3.23 -4.73 -11.32
N VAL A 76 2.81 -5.09 -10.11
CA VAL A 76 3.58 -6.04 -9.28
C VAL A 76 3.07 -7.43 -9.63
N SER A 77 3.93 -8.21 -10.32
CA SER A 77 3.74 -9.65 -10.57
C SER A 77 3.80 -10.46 -9.28
#